data_AF-A0A4R2BZU3-F1
#
_entry.id   AF-A0A4R2BZU3-F1
#
_cell.length_a   1.000
_cell.length_b   1.000
_cell.length_c   1.000
_cell.angle_alpha   90.00
_cell.angle_beta   90.00
_cell.angle_gamma   90.00
#
_symmetry.space_group_name_H-M   'P 1'
#
loop_
_entity.id
_entity.type
_entity.pdbx_description
1 polymer ?
#
loop_
_entity_poly.entity_id
_entity_poly.type
_entity_poly.pdbx_seq_one_letter_code
_entity_poly.pdbx_strand_id
1 'polypeptide(L)'
;MGQVHHGSATTTAAVRRAIQHSQESLRALAKRYGINQKTVAKWKKRTSVADLPTGPREPKSTVLSIEDEAVIVAFRRYTLLPLDDCLYALQPNQLFHWRKLAAQGALTATRAEGEVVAASEYRALQNQVRELQRLLGKKTMEAEILKDALEAAAGSKKQMLRSLSWPNGGSR
;
A
#
# COMPACT_ATOMS: atom_id res chain seq x y z
N MET A 1 -12.99 17.99 -26.64
CA MET A 1 -13.02 18.56 -25.27
C MET A 1 -12.50 19.99 -25.35
N GLY A 2 -13.34 20.98 -25.00
CA GLY A 2 -12.95 22.39 -25.07
C GLY A 2 -11.89 22.72 -24.03
N GLN A 3 -10.89 23.50 -24.41
CA GLN A 3 -9.87 23.97 -23.48
C GLN A 3 -10.52 24.97 -22.51
N VAL A 4 -10.56 24.65 -21.22
CA VAL A 4 -11.11 25.56 -20.19
C VAL A 4 -10.11 26.69 -20.00
N HIS A 5 -10.50 27.89 -20.40
CA HIS A 5 -9.69 29.09 -20.24
C HIS A 5 -10.20 29.92 -19.08
N HIS A 6 -9.30 30.55 -18.34
CA HIS A 6 -9.66 31.58 -17.36
C HIS A 6 -10.43 32.71 -18.04
N GLY A 7 -11.41 33.33 -17.38
CA GLY A 7 -12.27 34.38 -17.97
C GLY A 7 -11.49 35.58 -18.53
N SER A 8 -10.30 35.86 -17.98
CA SER A 8 -9.39 36.94 -18.43
C SER A 8 -8.37 36.51 -19.50
N ALA A 9 -8.43 35.28 -20.02
CA ALA A 9 -7.45 34.79 -20.98
C ALA A 9 -7.64 35.41 -22.37
N THR A 10 -6.78 36.35 -22.74
CA THR A 10 -6.88 37.07 -24.02
C THR A 10 -6.42 36.24 -25.23
N THR A 11 -5.45 35.33 -25.05
CA THR A 11 -4.91 34.48 -26.14
C THR A 11 -5.42 33.05 -26.03
N THR A 12 -6.72 32.87 -26.31
CA THR A 12 -7.38 31.55 -26.34
C THR A 12 -6.93 30.72 -27.55
N ALA A 13 -7.21 29.42 -27.54
CA ALA A 13 -6.90 28.53 -28.67
C ALA A 13 -7.51 29.02 -30.00
N ALA A 14 -8.72 29.59 -29.95
CA ALA A 14 -9.40 30.16 -31.11
C ALA A 14 -8.65 31.37 -31.68
N VAL A 15 -8.23 32.32 -30.82
CA VAL A 15 -7.45 33.50 -31.23
C VAL A 15 -6.11 33.09 -31.82
N ARG A 16 -5.41 32.13 -31.21
CA ARG A 16 -4.12 31.62 -31.71
C ARG A 16 -4.26 30.99 -33.10
N ARG A 17 -5.31 30.19 -33.33
CA ARG A 17 -5.61 29.59 -34.64
C ARG A 17 -5.95 30.65 -35.69
N ALA A 18 -6.75 31.65 -35.32
CA ALA A 18 -7.08 32.77 -36.21
C ALA A 18 -5.83 33.57 -36.61
N ILE A 19 -4.87 33.77 -35.69
CA ILE A 19 -3.60 34.42 -35.99
C ILE A 19 -2.73 33.59 -36.95
N GLN A 20 -2.70 32.27 -36.80
CA GLN A 20 -1.90 31.38 -37.67
C GLN A 20 -2.38 31.36 -39.12
N HIS A 21 -3.69 31.33 -39.35
CA HIS A 21 -4.25 31.26 -40.71
C HIS A 21 -4.46 32.63 -41.36
N SER A 22 -4.25 33.74 -40.64
CA SER A 22 -4.47 35.08 -41.18
C SER A 22 -3.29 35.58 -42.02
N GLN A 23 -3.61 36.11 -43.21
CA GLN A 23 -2.67 36.83 -44.06
C GLN A 23 -2.53 38.31 -43.68
N GLU A 24 -3.29 38.80 -42.70
CA GLU A 24 -3.24 40.20 -42.24
C GLU A 24 -1.88 40.57 -41.63
N SER A 25 -1.61 41.89 -41.61
CA SER A 25 -0.41 42.44 -40.97
C SER A 25 -0.44 42.23 -39.45
N LEU A 26 0.74 42.18 -38.82
CA LEU A 26 0.86 42.03 -37.37
C LEU A 26 0.15 43.15 -36.61
N ARG A 27 0.18 44.37 -37.14
CA ARG A 27 -0.44 45.55 -36.54
C ARG A 27 -1.98 45.49 -36.58
N ALA A 28 -2.55 44.98 -37.67
CA ALA A 28 -4.00 44.81 -37.80
C ALA A 28 -4.52 43.77 -36.79
N LEU A 29 -3.87 42.61 -36.71
CA LEU A 29 -4.22 41.54 -35.76
C LEU A 29 -4.03 41.98 -34.30
N ALA A 30 -2.96 42.70 -34.00
CA ALA A 30 -2.71 43.25 -32.67
C ALA A 30 -3.83 44.20 -32.22
N LYS A 31 -4.28 45.09 -33.11
CA LYS A 31 -5.40 46.01 -32.84
C LYS A 31 -6.72 45.27 -32.65
N ARG A 32 -7.01 44.28 -33.51
CA ARG A 32 -8.27 43.51 -33.48
C ARG A 32 -8.43 42.69 -32.19
N TYR A 33 -7.37 42.04 -31.75
CA TYR A 33 -7.42 41.17 -30.56
C TYR A 33 -6.93 41.85 -29.28
N GLY A 34 -6.53 43.13 -29.32
CA GLY A 34 -6.05 43.86 -28.15
C GLY A 34 -4.77 43.27 -27.54
N ILE A 35 -3.87 42.72 -28.37
CA ILE A 35 -2.64 42.04 -27.93
C ILE A 35 -1.38 42.68 -28.53
N ASN A 36 -0.24 42.48 -27.89
CA ASN A 36 1.04 42.99 -28.38
C ASN A 36 1.41 42.37 -29.74
N GLN A 37 1.92 43.18 -30.69
CA GLN A 37 2.41 42.72 -32.00
C GLN A 37 3.47 41.61 -31.87
N LYS A 38 4.32 41.64 -30.82
CA LYS A 38 5.28 40.56 -30.54
C LYS A 38 4.58 39.22 -30.27
N THR A 39 3.43 39.26 -29.59
CA THR A 39 2.61 38.07 -29.32
C THR A 39 1.99 37.53 -30.60
N VAL A 40 1.50 38.40 -31.49
CA VAL A 40 1.00 38.00 -32.82
C VAL A 40 2.12 37.34 -33.63
N ALA A 41 3.30 37.97 -33.69
CA ALA A 41 4.45 37.43 -34.42
C ALA A 41 4.88 36.06 -33.88
N LYS A 42 4.90 35.90 -32.55
CA LYS A 42 5.19 34.62 -31.88
C LYS A 42 4.19 33.54 -32.28
N TRP A 43 2.89 33.82 -32.26
CA TRP A 43 1.87 32.83 -32.61
C TRP A 43 1.83 32.51 -34.11
N LYS A 44 2.11 33.47 -34.98
CA LYS A 44 2.19 33.25 -36.45
C LYS A 44 3.34 32.31 -36.84
N LYS A 45 4.43 32.30 -36.06
CA LYS A 45 5.59 31.41 -36.26
C LYS A 45 5.46 30.02 -35.62
N ARG A 46 4.52 29.83 -34.68
CA ARG A 46 4.35 28.54 -33.99
C ARG A 46 3.66 27.53 -34.89
N THR A 47 4.00 26.26 -34.73
CA THR A 47 3.36 25.14 -35.45
C THR A 47 2.13 24.59 -34.72
N SER A 48 2.00 24.85 -33.42
CA SER A 48 0.89 24.37 -32.59
C SER A 48 0.25 25.51 -31.79
N VAL A 49 -1.07 25.42 -31.62
CA VAL A 49 -1.90 26.32 -30.79
C VAL A 49 -2.18 25.78 -29.40
N ALA A 50 -1.93 24.48 -29.19
CA ALA A 50 -2.20 23.80 -27.93
C ALA A 50 -1.25 24.31 -26.83
N ASP A 51 -1.77 24.42 -25.61
CA ASP A 51 -0.89 24.59 -24.46
C ASP A 51 -0.16 23.28 -24.19
N LEU A 52 1.14 23.40 -23.95
CA LEU A 52 1.95 22.26 -23.51
C LEU A 52 1.90 22.18 -21.99
N PRO A 53 2.00 20.97 -21.42
CA PRO A 53 2.18 20.79 -19.99
C PRO A 53 3.32 21.69 -19.53
N THR A 54 3.01 22.58 -18.60
CA THR A 54 4.01 23.47 -18.01
C THR A 54 4.46 22.83 -16.71
N GLY A 55 5.69 22.31 -16.69
CA GLY A 55 6.25 21.66 -15.52
C GLY A 55 7.22 20.53 -15.86
N PRO A 56 7.80 19.88 -14.84
CA PRO A 56 8.61 18.68 -15.00
C PRO A 56 7.84 17.58 -15.73
N ARG A 57 8.52 16.82 -16.59
CA ARG A 57 7.92 15.66 -17.28
C ARG A 57 7.44 14.60 -16.30
N GLU A 58 8.17 14.42 -15.22
CA GLU A 58 7.82 13.54 -14.10
C GLU A 58 7.57 14.41 -12.87
N PRO A 59 6.30 14.66 -12.52
CA PRO A 59 5.97 15.39 -11.31
C PRO A 59 6.25 14.52 -10.09
N LYS A 60 7.33 14.84 -9.38
CA LYS A 60 7.72 14.22 -8.10
C LYS A 60 8.25 15.28 -7.15
N SER A 61 8.04 15.07 -5.86
CA SER A 61 8.67 15.83 -4.80
C SER A 61 10.16 15.53 -4.76
N THR A 62 10.94 16.53 -4.37
CA THR A 62 12.37 16.36 -4.05
C THR A 62 12.58 15.99 -2.58
N VAL A 63 11.54 16.07 -1.75
CA VAL A 63 11.62 15.92 -0.29
C VAL A 63 10.88 14.69 0.20
N LEU A 64 9.78 14.32 -0.45
CA LEU A 64 8.94 13.19 -0.03
C LEU A 64 9.39 11.89 -0.69
N SER A 65 9.18 10.77 0.01
CA SER A 65 9.33 9.46 -0.60
C SER A 65 8.13 9.17 -1.52
N ILE A 66 8.30 8.21 -2.44
CA ILE A 66 7.24 7.75 -3.34
C ILE A 66 6.02 7.25 -2.54
N GLU A 67 6.25 6.62 -1.40
CA GLU A 67 5.19 6.13 -0.51
C GLU A 67 4.40 7.27 0.12
N ASP A 68 5.07 8.34 0.59
CA ASP A 68 4.40 9.51 1.15
C ASP A 68 3.56 10.23 0.11
N GLU A 69 4.11 10.40 -1.09
CA GLU A 69 3.36 10.97 -2.20
C GLU A 69 2.13 10.14 -2.51
N ALA A 70 2.26 8.81 -2.56
CA ALA A 70 1.13 7.92 -2.81
C ALA A 70 0.05 8.07 -1.73
N VAL A 71 0.44 8.13 -0.45
CA VAL A 71 -0.49 8.32 0.67
C VAL A 71 -1.17 9.69 0.58
N ILE A 72 -0.44 10.76 0.32
CA ILE A 72 -0.99 12.12 0.21
C ILE A 72 -1.92 12.25 -1.00
N VAL A 73 -1.54 11.68 -2.15
CA VAL A 73 -2.39 11.68 -3.36
C VAL A 73 -3.66 10.87 -3.10
N ALA A 74 -3.56 9.70 -2.46
CA ALA A 74 -4.73 8.92 -2.07
C ALA A 74 -5.62 9.71 -1.10
N PHE A 75 -5.04 10.30 -0.05
CA PHE A 75 -5.74 11.14 0.90
C PHE A 75 -6.49 12.29 0.20
N ARG A 76 -5.83 13.00 -0.73
CA ARG A 76 -6.42 14.10 -1.48
C ARG A 76 -7.59 13.65 -2.35
N ARG A 77 -7.48 12.47 -2.98
CA ARG A 77 -8.50 11.90 -3.87
C ARG A 77 -9.73 11.40 -3.13
N TYR A 78 -9.56 10.84 -1.93
CA TYR A 78 -10.66 10.21 -1.19
C TYR A 78 -11.37 11.16 -0.22
N THR A 79 -10.63 12.05 0.43
CA THR A 79 -11.23 12.94 1.44
C THR A 79 -11.89 14.17 0.83
N LEU A 80 -11.40 14.64 -0.33
CA LEU A 80 -11.87 15.84 -1.03
C LEU A 80 -12.03 17.09 -0.13
N LEU A 81 -11.32 17.13 1.00
CA LEU A 81 -11.38 18.22 1.96
C LEU A 81 -10.83 19.53 1.34
N PRO A 82 -11.22 20.70 1.86
CA PRO A 82 -10.50 21.95 1.58
C PRO A 82 -9.00 21.81 1.83
N LEU A 83 -8.18 22.60 1.13
CA LEU A 83 -6.72 22.52 1.28
C LEU A 83 -6.25 22.85 2.69
N ASP A 84 -6.92 23.78 3.36
CA ASP A 84 -6.64 24.14 4.75
C ASP A 84 -6.85 22.94 5.69
N ASP A 85 -7.95 22.20 5.51
CA ASP A 85 -8.24 21.01 6.31
C ASP A 85 -7.28 19.86 5.99
N CYS A 86 -6.87 19.72 4.73
CA CYS A 86 -5.84 18.77 4.31
C CYS A 86 -4.50 19.05 5.01
N LEU A 87 -4.14 20.33 5.19
CA LEU A 87 -2.91 20.72 5.87
C LEU A 87 -2.92 20.26 7.34
N TYR A 88 -4.05 20.41 8.03
CA TYR A 88 -4.21 19.93 9.40
C TYR A 88 -4.21 18.39 9.49
N ALA A 89 -4.87 17.72 8.55
CA ALA A 89 -4.96 16.27 8.55
C ALA A 89 -3.63 15.57 8.19
N LEU A 90 -2.82 16.18 7.32
CA LEU A 90 -1.54 15.64 6.83
C LEU A 90 -0.33 16.12 7.64
N GLN A 91 -0.50 16.45 8.92
CA GLN A 91 0.62 16.83 9.78
C GLN A 91 1.70 15.73 9.82
N PRO A 92 2.99 16.09 9.92
CA PRO A 92 4.10 15.12 9.90
C PRO A 92 3.97 14.00 10.94
N ASN A 93 3.38 14.31 12.11
CA ASN A 93 3.05 13.33 13.14
C ASN A 93 2.10 12.24 12.62
N GLN A 94 1.04 12.62 11.89
CA GLN A 94 0.06 11.67 11.35
C GLN A 94 0.70 10.78 10.29
N LEU A 95 1.51 11.34 9.38
CA LEU A 95 2.24 10.56 8.38
C LEU A 95 3.22 9.57 9.03
N PHE A 96 3.94 10.00 10.06
CA PHE A 96 4.81 9.10 10.83
C PHE A 96 4.03 7.98 11.52
N HIS A 97 2.90 8.32 12.13
CA HIS A 97 2.01 7.35 12.77
C HIS A 97 1.48 6.32 11.77
N TRP A 98 1.01 6.77 10.60
CA TRP A 98 0.51 5.88 9.54
C TRP A 98 1.59 4.98 8.96
N ARG A 99 2.81 5.49 8.75
CA ARG A 99 3.97 4.66 8.36
C ARG A 99 4.26 3.57 9.39
N LYS A 100 4.23 3.92 10.67
CA LYS A 100 4.43 2.97 11.77
C LYS A 100 3.36 1.88 11.77
N LEU A 101 2.08 2.26 11.57
CA LEU A 101 0.98 1.31 11.45
C LEU A 101 1.10 0.43 10.19
N ALA A 102 1.51 1.00 9.06
CA ALA A 102 1.77 0.29 7.81
C ALA A 102 2.84 -0.79 7.99
N ALA A 103 3.98 -0.42 8.58
CA ALA A 103 5.09 -1.32 8.86
C ALA A 103 4.72 -2.43 9.86
N GLN A 104 3.76 -2.16 10.75
CA GLN A 104 3.21 -3.15 11.68
C GLN A 104 2.13 -4.05 11.05
N GLY A 105 1.85 -3.90 9.75
CA GLY A 105 0.90 -4.72 9.00
C GLY A 105 -0.57 -4.32 9.14
N ALA A 106 -0.86 -3.21 9.84
CA ALA A 106 -2.23 -2.75 10.05
C ALA A 106 -2.91 -2.28 8.75
N LEU A 107 -2.14 -1.78 7.76
CA LEU A 107 -2.67 -1.38 6.45
C LEU A 107 -2.77 -2.53 5.43
N THR A 108 -2.22 -3.71 5.74
CA THR A 108 -2.33 -4.89 4.86
C THR A 108 -3.70 -5.54 4.99
N ALA A 109 -4.37 -5.38 6.15
CA ALA A 109 -5.72 -5.88 6.39
C ALA A 109 -6.76 -5.25 5.43
N THR A 110 -6.60 -3.97 5.11
CA THR A 110 -7.50 -3.24 4.18
C THR A 110 -7.41 -3.72 2.74
N ARG A 111 -6.29 -4.35 2.32
CA ARG A 111 -6.13 -4.88 0.95
C ARG A 111 -6.70 -6.30 0.80
N ALA A 112 -6.89 -7.02 1.91
CA ALA A 112 -7.33 -8.41 1.90
C ALA A 112 -8.85 -8.57 2.00
N GLU A 113 -9.62 -7.47 2.03
CA GLU A 113 -11.07 -7.46 2.35
C GLU A 113 -11.42 -8.22 3.65
N GLY A 114 -10.42 -8.52 4.48
CA GLY A 114 -10.58 -9.23 5.74
C GLY A 114 -11.11 -8.29 6.81
N GLU A 115 -11.96 -8.82 7.68
CA GLU A 115 -12.45 -8.09 8.84
C GLU A 115 -11.28 -7.59 9.69
N VAL A 116 -11.24 -6.27 9.93
CA VAL A 116 -10.17 -5.64 10.71
C VAL A 116 -10.43 -5.89 12.18
N VAL A 117 -9.76 -6.90 12.73
CA VAL A 117 -9.82 -7.27 14.15
C VAL A 117 -9.02 -6.28 14.99
N ALA A 118 -9.52 -5.90 16.17
CA ALA A 118 -8.84 -4.99 17.07
C ALA A 118 -7.47 -5.55 17.52
N ALA A 119 -6.46 -4.69 17.67
CA ALA A 119 -5.11 -5.11 18.06
C ALA A 119 -5.06 -5.82 19.43
N SER A 120 -6.00 -5.51 20.33
CA SER A 120 -6.17 -6.20 21.62
C SER A 120 -6.63 -7.66 21.45
N GLU A 121 -7.57 -7.90 20.56
CA GLU A 121 -8.12 -9.23 20.26
C GLU A 121 -7.09 -10.10 19.55
N TYR A 122 -6.34 -9.54 18.61
CA TYR A 122 -5.22 -10.25 17.97
C TYR A 122 -4.16 -10.70 18.99
N ARG A 123 -3.79 -9.83 19.95
CA ARG A 123 -2.85 -10.18 21.02
C ARG A 123 -3.41 -11.24 21.97
N ALA A 124 -4.70 -11.16 22.30
CA ALA A 124 -5.37 -12.15 23.14
C ALA A 124 -5.35 -13.53 22.47
N LEU A 125 -5.68 -13.59 21.17
CA LEU A 125 -5.64 -14.81 20.39
C LEU A 125 -4.22 -15.36 20.25
N GLN A 126 -3.24 -14.50 20.02
CA GLN A 126 -1.82 -14.90 19.95
C GLN A 126 -1.34 -15.50 21.28
N ASN A 127 -1.79 -14.97 22.42
CA ASN A 127 -1.50 -15.54 23.74
C ASN A 127 -2.18 -16.90 23.93
N GLN A 128 -3.43 -17.06 23.49
CA GLN A 128 -4.11 -18.36 23.52
C GLN A 128 -3.39 -19.41 22.68
N VAL A 129 -2.93 -19.06 21.48
CA VAL A 129 -2.15 -19.97 20.62
C VAL A 129 -0.86 -20.42 21.32
N ARG A 130 -0.13 -19.51 21.95
CA ARG A 130 1.07 -19.85 22.71
C ARG A 130 0.78 -20.80 23.87
N GLU A 131 -0.32 -20.57 24.59
CA GLU A 131 -0.71 -21.42 25.71
C GLU A 131 -1.15 -22.81 25.24
N LEU A 132 -1.89 -22.90 24.14
CA LEU A 132 -2.28 -24.17 23.53
C LEU A 132 -1.05 -24.96 23.05
N GLN A 133 -0.08 -24.30 22.41
CA GLN A 133 1.17 -24.95 22.01
C GLN A 133 1.95 -25.50 23.22
N ARG A 134 1.99 -24.75 24.32
CA ARG A 134 2.62 -25.19 25.57
C ARG A 134 1.91 -26.40 26.18
N LEU A 135 0.57 -26.39 26.22
CA LEU A 135 -0.23 -27.51 26.72
C LEU A 135 -0.10 -28.75 25.84
N LEU A 136 -0.08 -28.58 24.52
CA LEU A 136 0.13 -29.67 23.58
C LEU A 136 1.50 -30.31 23.79
N GLY A 137 2.56 -29.51 23.94
CA GLY A 137 3.90 -30.01 24.24
C GLY A 137 3.96 -30.85 25.53
N LYS A 138 3.27 -30.39 26.60
CA LYS A 138 3.16 -31.17 27.85
C LYS A 138 2.44 -32.50 27.64
N LYS A 139 1.33 -32.49 26.90
CA LYS A 139 0.55 -33.70 26.62
C LYS A 139 1.31 -34.71 25.77
N THR A 140 2.10 -34.24 24.82
CA THR A 140 2.99 -35.10 24.03
C THR A 140 4.02 -35.78 24.94
N MET A 141 4.67 -35.03 25.84
CA MET A 141 5.63 -35.59 26.79
C MET A 141 4.99 -36.60 27.75
N GLU A 142 3.79 -36.32 28.26
CA GLU A 142 3.03 -37.29 29.08
C GLU A 142 2.75 -38.58 28.31
N ALA A 143 2.37 -38.48 27.03
CA ALA A 143 2.12 -39.64 26.19
C ALA A 143 3.39 -40.48 25.92
N GLU A 144 4.54 -39.82 25.73
CA GLU A 144 5.84 -40.50 25.59
C GLU A 144 6.22 -41.26 26.86
N ILE A 145 6.11 -40.63 28.03
CA ILE A 145 6.39 -41.27 29.33
C ILE A 145 5.48 -42.49 29.54
N LEU A 146 4.19 -42.39 29.22
CA LEU A 146 3.26 -43.51 29.34
C LEU A 146 3.62 -44.65 28.38
N LYS A 147 4.09 -44.33 27.16
CA LYS A 147 4.55 -45.32 26.20
C LYS A 147 5.82 -46.03 26.69
N ASP A 148 6.79 -45.28 27.20
CA ASP A 148 8.03 -45.83 27.79
C ASP A 148 7.73 -46.74 28.99
N ALA A 149 6.80 -46.33 29.86
CA ALA A 149 6.35 -47.13 31.00
C ALA A 149 5.67 -48.44 30.56
N LEU A 150 4.84 -48.39 29.50
CA LEU A 150 4.23 -49.57 28.90
C LEU A 150 5.28 -50.50 28.26
N GLU A 151 6.28 -49.96 27.56
CA GLU A 151 7.37 -50.75 26.98
C GLU A 151 8.21 -51.45 28.06
N ALA A 152 8.52 -50.75 29.16
CA ALA A 152 9.20 -51.33 30.32
C ALA A 152 8.39 -52.48 30.97
N ALA A 153 7.08 -52.28 31.15
CA ALA A 153 6.19 -53.32 31.68
C ALA A 153 6.05 -54.54 30.74
N ALA A 154 6.04 -54.32 29.42
CA ALA A 154 6.01 -55.39 28.42
C ALA A 154 7.32 -56.22 28.40
N GLY A 155 8.47 -55.58 28.63
CA GLY A 155 9.76 -56.24 28.80
C GLY A 155 9.79 -57.19 30.01
N SER A 156 9.23 -56.76 31.14
CA SER A 156 9.08 -57.58 32.35
C SER A 156 8.26 -58.85 32.10
N LYS A 157 7.13 -58.75 31.38
CA LYS A 157 6.28 -59.90 31.04
C LYS A 157 7.01 -60.90 30.13
N LYS A 158 7.80 -60.42 29.17
CA LYS A 158 8.66 -61.28 28.31
C LYS A 158 9.77 -61.97 29.11
N GLN A 159 10.37 -61.29 30.08
CA GLN A 159 11.40 -61.83 30.95
C GLN A 159 10.84 -62.86 31.97
N MET A 160 9.62 -62.63 32.45
CA MET A 160 8.86 -63.57 33.28
C MET A 160 8.45 -64.82 32.48
N LEU A 161 8.01 -64.66 31.22
CA LEU A 161 7.73 -65.80 30.32
C LEU A 161 9.00 -66.59 29.95
N ARG A 162 10.16 -65.94 29.86
CA ARG A 162 11.45 -66.60 29.60
C ARG A 162 11.99 -67.39 30.80
N SER A 163 11.59 -67.05 32.02
CA SER A 163 11.97 -67.79 33.24
C SER A 163 11.01 -68.93 33.59
N LEU A 164 9.84 -68.99 32.93
CA LEU A 164 8.87 -70.08 33.05
C LEU A 164 9.02 -71.20 32.00
N SER A 165 10.11 -71.22 31.20
CA SER A 165 10.42 -72.40 30.39
C SER A 165 10.90 -73.55 31.29
N TRP A 166 10.03 -74.53 31.51
CA TRP A 166 10.29 -75.74 32.28
C TRP A 166 11.46 -76.55 31.69
N PRO A 167 12.31 -77.20 32.51
CA PRO A 167 13.31 -78.13 32.01
C PRO A 167 12.59 -79.36 31.46
N ASN A 168 12.82 -79.66 30.19
CA ASN A 168 12.29 -80.84 29.51
C ASN A 168 12.95 -82.08 30.13
N GLY A 169 12.25 -82.71 31.09
CA GLY A 169 12.63 -84.01 31.63
C GLY A 169 12.30 -85.11 30.63
N GLY A 170 13.32 -85.87 30.23
CA GLY A 170 13.15 -87.04 29.36
C GLY A 170 14.35 -87.96 29.44
N SER A 171 14.22 -89.00 30.28
CA SER A 171 15.17 -90.09 30.47
C SER A 171 15.47 -90.88 29.18
N ARG A 172 16.74 -91.22 28.96
CA ARG A 172 17.23 -92.60 28.78
C ARG A 172 18.75 -92.64 28.86
#